data_AF-A0A358M5N6-F1
#
_entry.id   AF-A0A358M5N6-F1
#
_cell.length_a   1.000
_cell.length_b   1.000
_cell.length_c   1.000
_cell.angle_alpha   90.00
_cell.angle_beta   90.00
_cell.angle_gamma   90.00
#
_symmetry.space_group_name_H-M   'P 1'
#
loop_
_entity.id
_entity.type
_entity.pdbx_description
1 polymer ?
#
loop_
_entity_poly.entity_id
_entity_poly.type
_entity_poly.pdbx_seq_one_letter_code
_entity_poly.pdbx_strand_id
1 'polypeptide(L)'
;GLLDEEGKALRAFNTDPYLIQKHPRAAIGYYEPGHYVFVLVDGRQEASQGLTLRGLAELFEELGCTAAYNLDGGKSAVMTFNDEIYSDPYTEPREVTDIIYIKEV
;
A
#
# COMPACT_ATOMS: atom_id res chain seq x y z
N GLY A 1 -11.21 4.38 -2.81
CA GLY A 1 -10.64 3.09 -3.21
C GLY A 1 -9.54 3.33 -4.21
N LEU A 2 -8.80 2.28 -4.54
CA LEU A 2 -7.85 2.23 -5.65
C LEU A 2 -8.51 1.67 -6.91
N LEU A 3 -9.57 0.88 -6.74
CA LEU A 3 -10.34 0.25 -7.81
C LEU A 3 -11.78 0.81 -7.84
N ASP A 4 -12.43 0.73 -9.00
CA ASP A 4 -13.87 0.96 -9.15
C ASP A 4 -14.70 -0.31 -8.81
N GLU A 5 -16.01 -0.24 -9.04
CA GLU A 5 -16.95 -1.33 -8.71
C GLU A 5 -16.74 -2.60 -9.55
N GLU A 6 -16.04 -2.49 -10.69
CA GLU A 6 -15.70 -3.61 -11.57
C GLU A 6 -14.29 -4.17 -11.28
N GLY A 7 -13.61 -3.65 -10.25
CA GLY A 7 -12.23 -4.02 -9.91
C GLY A 7 -11.18 -3.40 -10.84
N LYS A 8 -11.53 -2.33 -11.57
CA LYS A 8 -10.62 -1.64 -12.50
C LYS A 8 -9.89 -0.48 -11.83
N ALA A 9 -8.62 -0.29 -12.20
CA ALA A 9 -7.78 0.75 -11.61
C ALA A 9 -8.34 2.16 -11.86
N LEU A 10 -8.51 2.93 -10.79
CA LEU A 10 -8.86 4.34 -10.89
C LEU A 10 -7.71 5.13 -11.53
N ARG A 11 -8.06 6.02 -12.47
CA ARG A 11 -7.09 6.84 -13.21
C ARG A 11 -6.86 8.22 -12.59
N ALA A 12 -7.75 8.66 -11.71
CA ALA A 12 -7.70 9.96 -11.06
C ALA A 12 -8.16 9.85 -9.61
N PHE A 13 -7.59 10.68 -8.75
CA PHE A 13 -7.85 10.69 -7.31
C PHE A 13 -8.12 12.12 -6.87
N ASN A 14 -9.22 12.34 -6.14
CA ASN A 14 -9.52 13.63 -5.52
C ASN A 14 -8.71 13.76 -4.22
N THR A 15 -7.46 14.22 -4.35
CA THR A 15 -6.50 14.27 -3.24
C THR A 15 -5.46 15.36 -3.48
N ASP A 16 -4.61 15.61 -2.48
CA ASP A 16 -3.50 16.55 -2.60
C ASP A 16 -2.53 16.11 -3.72
N PRO A 17 -2.07 17.03 -4.60
CA PRO A 17 -1.11 16.72 -5.66
C PRO A 17 0.21 16.09 -5.17
N TYR A 18 0.57 16.27 -3.90
CA TYR A 18 1.68 15.56 -3.27
C TYR A 18 1.41 14.05 -3.23
N LEU A 19 0.18 13.64 -2.90
CA LEU A 19 -0.18 12.24 -2.70
C LEU A 19 -0.28 11.44 -3.99
N ILE A 20 -0.41 12.06 -5.17
CA ILE A 20 -0.43 11.35 -6.45
C ILE A 20 0.96 10.96 -6.98
N GLN A 21 2.04 11.55 -6.43
CA GLN A 21 3.42 11.29 -6.85
C GLN A 21 3.94 9.94 -6.33
N LYS A 22 5.18 9.58 -6.70
CA LYS A 22 5.82 8.37 -6.18
C LYS A 22 6.17 8.52 -4.71
N HIS A 23 5.67 7.60 -3.89
CA HIS A 23 5.96 7.52 -2.46
C HIS A 23 6.07 6.06 -2.02
N PRO A 24 6.67 5.79 -0.85
CA PRO A 24 6.42 4.55 -0.14
C PRO A 24 4.92 4.42 0.14
N ARG A 25 4.35 3.23 -0.08
CA ARG A 25 2.91 2.95 0.07
C ARG A 25 2.70 1.75 0.97
N ALA A 26 1.66 1.82 1.78
CA ALA A 26 1.03 0.65 2.37
C ALA A 26 -0.40 0.58 1.83
N ALA A 27 -0.88 -0.61 1.50
CA ALA A 27 -2.22 -0.80 1.00
C ALA A 27 -2.74 -2.22 1.28
N ILE A 28 -4.07 -2.33 1.28
CA ILE A 28 -4.77 -3.60 1.44
C ILE A 28 -5.66 -3.84 0.23
N GLY A 29 -5.61 -5.07 -0.29
CA GLY A 29 -6.47 -5.59 -1.34
C GLY A 29 -7.33 -6.73 -0.81
N TYR A 30 -8.54 -6.84 -1.35
CA TYR A 30 -9.51 -7.88 -1.06
C TYR A 30 -9.81 -8.66 -2.34
N TYR A 31 -9.77 -9.98 -2.24
CA TYR A 31 -10.18 -10.88 -3.32
C TYR A 31 -11.62 -11.33 -3.10
N GLU A 32 -11.85 -12.04 -2.00
CA GLU A 32 -13.10 -12.68 -1.59
C GLU A 32 -13.05 -12.99 -0.08
N PRO A 33 -14.15 -13.42 0.58
CA PRO A 33 -14.19 -13.57 2.03
C PRO A 33 -13.05 -14.45 2.56
N GLY A 34 -12.23 -13.89 3.45
CA GLY A 34 -11.07 -14.58 4.05
C GLY A 34 -9.78 -14.53 3.24
N HIS A 35 -9.79 -13.92 2.04
CA HIS A 35 -8.61 -13.82 1.18
C HIS A 35 -8.28 -12.35 0.88
N TYR A 36 -7.13 -11.91 1.41
CA TYR A 36 -6.65 -10.54 1.34
C TYR A 36 -5.17 -10.52 0.93
N VAL A 37 -4.72 -9.40 0.38
CA VAL A 37 -3.30 -9.13 0.14
C VAL A 37 -2.92 -7.80 0.80
N PHE A 38 -1.77 -7.79 1.45
CA PHE A 38 -1.15 -6.58 1.97
C PHE A 38 0.03 -6.24 1.06
N VAL A 39 0.03 -5.03 0.52
CA VAL A 39 1.10 -4.55 -0.35
C VAL A 39 1.84 -3.44 0.37
N LEU A 40 3.14 -3.65 0.53
CA LEU A 40 4.07 -2.60 0.92
C LEU A 40 4.97 -2.27 -0.26
N VAL A 41 5.20 -0.98 -0.47
CA VAL A 41 6.09 -0.45 -1.49
C VAL A 41 7.08 0.46 -0.79
N ASP A 42 8.36 0.09 -0.79
CA ASP A 42 9.43 0.99 -0.36
C ASP A 42 9.58 2.15 -1.36
N GLY A 43 10.19 3.25 -0.97
CA GLY A 43 10.30 4.42 -1.84
C GLY A 43 11.30 5.45 -1.33
N ARG A 44 11.60 6.46 -2.17
CA ARG A 44 12.58 7.53 -1.88
C ARG A 44 14.02 7.04 -1.71
N GLN A 45 14.36 5.91 -2.35
CA GLN A 45 15.70 5.32 -2.35
C GLN A 45 16.12 4.89 -3.75
N GLU A 46 17.42 4.73 -4.00
CA GLU A 46 17.92 4.36 -5.34
C GLU A 46 17.31 3.05 -5.85
N ALA A 47 17.19 2.04 -4.99
CA ALA A 47 16.60 0.74 -5.29
C ALA A 47 15.07 0.80 -5.52
N SER A 48 14.37 1.76 -4.93
CA SER A 48 12.94 1.98 -5.14
C SER A 48 12.55 3.44 -5.00
N GLN A 49 11.99 4.00 -6.07
CA GLN A 49 11.42 5.34 -6.04
C GLN A 49 10.00 5.37 -5.45
N GLY A 50 9.37 4.21 -5.24
CA GLY A 50 7.98 4.06 -4.83
C GLY A 50 6.98 4.13 -5.99
N LEU A 51 5.70 4.04 -5.67
CA LEU A 51 4.60 4.07 -6.64
C LEU A 51 3.74 5.34 -6.53
N THR A 52 3.27 5.79 -7.69
CA THR A 52 2.16 6.75 -7.76
C THR A 52 0.88 6.06 -7.29
N LEU A 53 -0.14 6.83 -6.89
CA LEU A 53 -1.45 6.24 -6.55
C LEU A 53 -2.05 5.47 -7.73
N ARG A 54 -1.83 5.96 -8.95
CA ARG A 54 -2.26 5.28 -10.17
C ARG A 54 -1.50 3.96 -10.37
N GLY A 55 -0.18 3.95 -10.22
CA GLY A 55 0.61 2.72 -10.35
C GLY A 55 0.28 1.69 -9.28
N LEU A 56 -0.06 2.15 -8.06
CA LEU A 56 -0.56 1.29 -7.00
C LEU A 56 -1.93 0.71 -7.36
N ALA A 57 -2.84 1.50 -7.92
CA ALA A 57 -4.13 1.01 -8.40
C ALA A 57 -4.00 0.00 -9.54
N GLU A 58 -3.13 0.27 -10.53
CA GLU A 58 -2.81 -0.65 -11.63
C GLU A 58 -2.25 -1.98 -11.08
N LEU A 59 -1.37 -1.93 -10.06
CA LEU A 59 -0.87 -3.13 -9.40
C LEU A 59 -2.00 -3.97 -8.76
N PHE A 60 -2.98 -3.34 -8.09
CA PHE A 60 -4.09 -4.10 -7.50
C PHE A 60 -5.06 -4.67 -8.53
N GLU A 61 -5.24 -4.00 -9.67
CA GLU A 61 -5.97 -4.56 -10.82
C GLU A 61 -5.22 -5.79 -11.37
N GLU A 62 -3.90 -5.70 -11.57
CA GLU A 62 -3.07 -6.80 -12.05
C GLU A 62 -3.05 -7.99 -11.09
N LEU A 63 -3.04 -7.73 -9.77
CA LEU A 63 -3.15 -8.76 -8.74
C LEU A 63 -4.53 -9.43 -8.74
N GLY A 64 -5.55 -8.84 -9.36
CA GLY A 64 -6.90 -9.38 -9.44
C GLY A 64 -7.79 -9.10 -8.22
N CYS A 65 -7.51 -8.03 -7.48
CA CYS A 65 -8.35 -7.64 -6.35
C CYS A 65 -9.71 -7.11 -6.83
N THR A 66 -10.77 -7.40 -6.07
CA THR A 66 -12.12 -6.85 -6.31
C THR A 66 -12.30 -5.50 -5.64
N ALA A 67 -11.57 -5.24 -4.55
CA ALA A 67 -11.47 -3.92 -3.92
C ALA A 67 -10.07 -3.71 -3.37
N ALA A 68 -9.60 -2.46 -3.35
CA ALA A 68 -8.33 -2.12 -2.72
C ALA A 68 -8.33 -0.70 -2.17
N TYR A 69 -7.56 -0.47 -1.11
CA TYR A 69 -7.48 0.80 -0.40
C TYR A 69 -6.02 1.13 -0.05
N ASN A 70 -5.63 2.36 -0.35
CA ASN A 70 -4.36 2.92 0.12
C ASN A 70 -4.47 3.27 1.62
N LEU A 71 -3.44 2.94 2.38
CA LEU A 71 -3.27 3.27 3.80
C LEU A 71 -2.24 4.40 3.98
N ASP A 72 -1.94 4.77 5.23
CA ASP A 72 -0.87 5.74 5.50
C ASP A 72 0.47 5.22 4.98
N GLY A 73 1.23 6.09 4.31
CA GLY A 73 2.45 5.74 3.58
C GLY A 73 3.65 6.54 4.05
N GLY A 74 4.62 6.73 3.16
CA GLY A 74 5.83 7.48 3.49
C GLY A 74 6.60 6.82 4.64
N LYS A 75 6.93 7.58 5.70
CA LYS A 75 7.64 7.04 6.87
C LYS A 75 6.81 6.08 7.71
N SER A 76 5.49 6.01 7.49
CA SER A 76 4.60 5.07 8.17
C SER A 76 4.48 3.74 7.43
N ALA A 77 5.00 3.64 6.19
CA ALA A 77 4.97 2.40 5.42
C ALA A 77 6.03 1.43 5.97
N VAL A 78 5.60 0.56 6.88
CA VAL A 78 6.42 -0.51 7.46
C VAL A 78 5.62 -1.81 7.47
N MET A 79 6.29 -2.90 7.14
CA MET A 79 5.75 -4.25 7.30
C MET A 79 6.68 -5.06 8.21
N THR A 80 6.10 -5.70 9.21
CA THR A 80 6.80 -6.62 10.09
C THR A 80 6.35 -8.06 9.84
N PHE A 81 7.28 -8.99 9.90
CA PHE A 81 7.00 -10.42 9.86
C PHE A 81 7.80 -11.10 10.99
N ASN A 82 7.11 -11.86 11.85
CA ASN A 82 7.71 -12.50 13.04
C ASN A 82 8.55 -11.54 13.90
N ASP A 83 7.96 -10.38 14.24
CA ASP A 83 8.57 -9.33 15.07
C ASP A 83 9.83 -8.66 14.47
N GLU A 84 10.14 -8.94 13.19
CA GLU A 84 11.23 -8.29 12.46
C GLU A 84 10.69 -7.40 11.34
N ILE A 85 11.36 -6.27 11.09
CA ILE A 85 11.04 -5.41 9.94
C ILE A 85 11.41 -6.17 8.67
N TYR A 86 10.41 -6.40 7.82
CA TYR A 86 10.58 -7.06 6.52
C TYR A 86 10.83 -6.06 5.38
N SER A 87 10.33 -4.83 5.54
CA SER A 87 10.49 -3.74 4.57
C SER A 87 11.88 -3.10 4.60
N ASP A 88 12.18 -2.23 3.64
CA ASP A 88 13.41 -1.42 3.61
C ASP A 88 13.08 0.09 3.67
N PRO A 89 12.78 0.65 4.86
CA PRO A 89 12.43 2.05 5.00
C PRO A 89 13.62 2.97 4.70
N TYR A 90 13.41 3.97 3.84
CA TYR A 90 14.47 4.92 3.43
C TYR A 90 15.09 5.74 4.58
N THR A 91 14.39 5.87 5.72
CA THR A 91 14.83 6.52 6.97
C THR A 91 14.14 5.84 8.14
N GLU A 92 14.54 6.19 9.37
CA GLU A 92 13.86 5.78 10.60
C GLU A 92 12.32 5.91 10.46
N PRO A 93 11.57 4.81 10.69
CA PRO A 93 10.12 4.81 10.64
C PRO A 93 9.48 5.82 11.60
N ARG A 94 8.30 6.31 11.22
CA ARG A 94 7.48 7.16 12.08
C ARG A 94 6.72 6.28 13.08
N GLU A 95 6.62 6.70 14.33
CA GLU A 95 5.65 6.11 15.26
C GLU A 95 4.22 6.28 14.74
N VAL A 96 3.47 5.19 14.73
CA VAL A 96 2.07 5.13 14.28
C VAL A 96 1.16 4.79 15.45
N THR A 97 -0.08 5.28 15.41
CA THR A 97 -1.08 5.04 16.47
C THR A 97 -1.77 3.68 16.33
N ASP A 98 -1.91 3.19 15.09
CA ASP A 98 -2.72 2.04 14.74
C ASP A 98 -2.00 1.17 13.71
N ILE A 99 -2.24 -0.14 13.77
CA ILE A 99 -1.71 -1.14 12.84
C ILE A 99 -2.82 -2.10 12.40
N ILE A 100 -2.62 -2.75 11.25
CA ILE A 100 -3.34 -3.96 10.90
C ILE A 100 -2.42 -5.14 11.23
N TYR A 101 -2.93 -6.07 12.04
CA TYR A 101 -2.16 -7.22 12.51
C TYR A 101 -2.92 -8.52 12.25
N ILE A 102 -2.22 -9.49 11.65
CA ILE A 102 -2.74 -10.82 11.37
C ILE A 102 -1.95 -11.82 12.21
N LYS A 103 -2.66 -12.64 12.98
CA LYS A 103 -2.08 -13.74 13.75
C LYS A 103 -3.00 -14.96 13.75
N GLU A 104 -2.40 -16.11 13.98
CA GLU A 104 -3.15 -17.28 14.43
C GLU A 104 -3.71 -17.02 15.83
N VAL A 105 -4.90 -17.55 16.10
CA VAL A 105 -5.63 -17.37 17.37
C VAL A 105 -5.72 -18.70 18.10
#